data_AF-A0A1Q6T0I3-F1
#
_entry.id   AF-A0A1Q6T0I3-F1
#
_cell.length_a   1.000
_cell.length_b   1.000
_cell.length_c   1.000
_cell.angle_alpha   90.00
_cell.angle_beta   90.00
_cell.angle_gamma   90.00
#
_symmetry.space_group_name_H-M   'P 1'
#
loop_
_entity.id
_entity.type
_entity.pdbx_description
1 polymer ?
#
loop_
_entity_poly.entity_id
_entity_poly.type
_entity_poly.pdbx_seq_one_letter_code
_entity_poly.pdbx_strand_id
1 'polypeptide(L)'
;MSILAAVRQKIKERQGKSFALLAERVDKSAVAPYCINTAENVSSEETMVLILGGAGGRGVHLRGYNGYLKKTDDFIKTHPELSGKNVRVCVAVCYIGRFHNERLAREKLYHEYWQEKYSLDMMAKEQREEILNPCYIKDIFEQAFLPRISRNGGKERLPAEQAARNIRRLNIVAHCHGAYVALRLEQMMLQKMAELGYLPAERKKVVRQLMVLNYAPDCPVRMAESLFVSIESAADEHNKYQTRFKEYLQMKALDFGMLRLPERGGNVLMCTKVDKSGIEGNPPKVIILEKFDPEIFFFAAAKRRHNPDDKENAENDKENLQRDKGNTQKEKVLGEHEFLGFKKASNMSKGAQELQLFANNILKNAVLNSLCQNDASAKALPTVKILACDTSKQYAAFSRAYLKGWQLHTRCVFTNQQKLKSFIWHHQTCRIELDG
;
A
#
# COMPACT_ATOMS: atom_id res chain seq x y z
N MET A 1 -2.33 -24.80 -12.29
CA MET A 1 -2.06 -24.04 -13.55
C MET A 1 -0.91 -23.05 -13.28
N SER A 2 -0.12 -22.62 -14.27
CA SER A 2 0.87 -21.54 -14.02
C SER A 2 0.15 -20.18 -13.93
N ILE A 3 0.63 -19.29 -13.06
CA ILE A 3 0.06 -17.94 -12.93
C ILE A 3 0.07 -17.15 -14.25
N LEU A 4 1.07 -17.36 -15.10
CA LEU A 4 1.13 -16.73 -16.43
C LEU A 4 -0.01 -17.22 -17.34
N ALA A 5 -0.31 -18.53 -17.32
CA ALA A 5 -1.42 -19.08 -18.08
C ALA A 5 -2.75 -18.54 -17.55
N ALA A 6 -2.94 -18.52 -16.22
CA ALA A 6 -4.13 -17.99 -15.58
C ALA A 6 -4.37 -16.50 -15.92
N VAL A 7 -3.30 -15.68 -15.87
CA VAL A 7 -3.36 -14.26 -16.25
C VAL A 7 -3.74 -14.09 -17.72
N ARG A 8 -3.10 -14.82 -18.64
CA ARG A 8 -3.42 -14.74 -20.08
C ARG A 8 -4.85 -15.16 -20.38
N GLN A 9 -5.32 -16.20 -19.72
CA GLN A 9 -6.70 -16.66 -19.83
C GLN A 9 -7.67 -15.59 -19.32
N LYS A 10 -7.43 -15.04 -18.13
CA LYS A 10 -8.29 -13.99 -17.55
C LYS A 10 -8.34 -12.71 -18.38
N ILE A 11 -7.22 -12.31 -19.02
CA ILE A 11 -7.21 -11.17 -19.95
C ILE A 11 -8.19 -11.38 -21.10
N LYS A 12 -8.24 -12.59 -21.67
CA LYS A 12 -9.18 -12.94 -22.75
C LYS A 12 -10.63 -12.95 -22.25
N GLU A 13 -10.87 -13.59 -21.10
CA GLU A 13 -12.21 -13.70 -20.48
C GLU A 13 -12.81 -12.33 -20.12
N ARG A 14 -11.99 -11.41 -19.61
CA ARG A 14 -12.46 -10.11 -19.08
C ARG A 14 -12.61 -9.03 -20.13
N GLN A 15 -12.14 -9.26 -21.35
CA GLN A 15 -12.33 -8.36 -22.51
C GLN A 15 -12.02 -6.89 -22.20
N GLY A 16 -10.91 -6.63 -21.50
CA GLY A 16 -10.47 -5.28 -21.13
C GLY A 16 -10.93 -4.77 -19.77
N LYS A 17 -11.84 -5.46 -19.06
CA LYS A 17 -12.11 -5.21 -17.64
C LYS A 17 -10.93 -5.64 -16.76
N SER A 18 -10.85 -5.04 -15.59
CA SER A 18 -9.85 -5.40 -14.57
C SER A 18 -10.13 -6.79 -13.97
N PHE A 19 -9.12 -7.40 -13.36
CA PHE A 19 -9.29 -8.61 -12.55
C PHE A 19 -8.16 -8.76 -11.53
N ALA A 20 -8.35 -9.66 -10.56
CA ALA A 20 -7.29 -10.05 -9.64
C ALA A 20 -7.23 -11.56 -9.42
N LEU A 21 -6.03 -12.04 -9.14
CA LEU A 21 -5.77 -13.42 -8.72
C LEU A 21 -4.99 -13.38 -7.41
N LEU A 22 -5.33 -14.25 -6.46
CA LEU A 22 -4.46 -14.47 -5.32
C LEU A 22 -3.29 -15.36 -5.72
N ALA A 23 -2.13 -15.03 -5.18
CA ALA A 23 -0.89 -15.72 -5.49
C ALA A 23 0.02 -15.85 -4.28
N GLU A 24 0.84 -16.90 -4.25
CA GLU A 24 1.76 -17.24 -3.15
C GLU A 24 3.15 -17.59 -3.69
N ARG A 25 4.16 -17.59 -2.81
CA ARG A 25 5.52 -17.90 -3.22
C ARG A 25 5.69 -19.38 -3.44
N VAL A 26 6.41 -19.69 -4.50
CA VAL A 26 6.87 -21.04 -4.83
C VAL A 26 8.34 -20.98 -5.22
N ASP A 27 9.00 -22.12 -5.21
CA ASP A 27 10.36 -22.22 -5.72
C ASP A 27 10.44 -21.90 -7.21
N LYS A 28 11.61 -21.40 -7.62
CA LYS A 28 11.84 -21.05 -9.01
C LYS A 28 11.79 -22.31 -9.87
N SER A 29 10.91 -22.31 -10.86
CA SER A 29 10.75 -23.41 -11.81
C SER A 29 10.38 -22.89 -13.19
N ALA A 30 10.37 -23.77 -14.20
CA ALA A 30 9.94 -23.41 -15.56
C ALA A 30 8.49 -22.89 -15.61
N VAL A 31 7.62 -23.42 -14.75
CA VAL A 31 6.20 -23.01 -14.65
C VAL A 31 5.98 -21.80 -13.73
N ALA A 32 6.93 -21.48 -12.86
CA ALA A 32 6.90 -20.30 -11.98
C ALA A 32 8.23 -19.52 -12.03
N PRO A 33 8.57 -18.91 -13.19
CA PRO A 33 9.87 -18.23 -13.38
C PRO A 33 10.06 -17.00 -12.48
N TYR A 34 8.96 -16.46 -11.96
CA TYR A 34 8.94 -15.31 -11.04
C TYR A 34 8.81 -15.71 -9.56
N CYS A 35 8.99 -17.00 -9.22
CA CYS A 35 8.86 -17.55 -7.85
C CYS A 35 7.49 -17.28 -7.20
N ILE A 36 6.44 -17.23 -8.02
CA ILE A 36 5.06 -16.95 -7.60
C ILE A 36 4.10 -17.81 -8.43
N ASN A 37 3.06 -18.34 -7.79
CA ASN A 37 2.00 -19.08 -8.47
C ASN A 37 0.61 -18.75 -7.89
N THR A 38 -0.47 -19.14 -8.58
CA THR A 38 -1.84 -18.93 -8.09
C THR A 38 -2.07 -19.64 -6.76
N ALA A 39 -2.66 -18.94 -5.80
CA ALA A 39 -3.07 -19.49 -4.53
C ALA A 39 -4.51 -20.02 -4.67
N GLU A 40 -4.67 -21.33 -4.62
CA GLU A 40 -5.98 -21.99 -4.69
C GLU A 40 -6.55 -22.23 -3.28
N ASN A 41 -7.88 -22.26 -3.16
CA ASN A 41 -8.63 -22.63 -1.95
C ASN A 41 -8.21 -21.88 -0.67
N VAL A 42 -8.36 -20.55 -0.68
CA VAL A 42 -8.14 -19.76 0.54
C VAL A 42 -9.27 -20.02 1.54
N SER A 43 -8.96 -20.67 2.65
CA SER A 43 -9.94 -21.05 3.67
C SER A 43 -10.37 -19.84 4.51
N SER A 44 -11.65 -19.77 4.86
CA SER A 44 -12.15 -18.79 5.84
C SER A 44 -11.61 -19.03 7.26
N GLU A 45 -10.99 -20.19 7.50
CA GLU A 45 -10.50 -20.61 8.81
C GLU A 45 -8.98 -20.57 8.93
N GLU A 46 -8.23 -20.43 7.84
CA GLU A 46 -6.78 -20.26 7.95
C GLU A 46 -6.40 -18.81 8.33
N THR A 47 -5.30 -18.67 9.09
CA THR A 47 -4.71 -17.35 9.34
C THR A 47 -3.92 -16.91 8.12
N MET A 48 -4.26 -15.74 7.60
CA MET A 48 -3.70 -15.20 6.37
C MET A 48 -3.14 -13.79 6.55
N VAL A 49 -2.03 -13.52 5.87
CA VAL A 49 -1.58 -12.17 5.52
C VAL A 49 -1.79 -11.95 4.03
N LEU A 50 -2.73 -11.08 3.67
CA LEU A 50 -3.03 -10.68 2.30
C LEU A 50 -2.30 -9.38 1.97
N ILE A 51 -1.55 -9.38 0.88
CA ILE A 51 -0.77 -8.24 0.43
C ILE A 51 -1.47 -7.56 -0.74
N LEU A 52 -1.71 -6.27 -0.59
CA LEU A 52 -2.28 -5.40 -1.62
C LEU A 52 -1.19 -4.42 -2.06
N GLY A 53 -0.58 -4.70 -3.20
CA GLY A 53 0.50 -3.86 -3.74
C GLY A 53 -0.01 -2.54 -4.36
N GLY A 54 0.95 -1.67 -4.73
CA GLY A 54 0.65 -0.46 -5.50
C GLY A 54 0.15 -0.75 -6.92
N ALA A 55 -0.33 0.29 -7.60
CA ALA A 55 -0.70 0.19 -9.01
C ALA A 55 0.58 0.10 -9.86
N GLY A 56 0.82 -1.05 -10.48
CA GLY A 56 1.99 -1.25 -11.35
C GLY A 56 1.88 -0.58 -12.72
N GLY A 57 0.83 0.21 -12.97
CA GLY A 57 0.47 0.70 -14.30
C GLY A 57 -0.26 -0.34 -15.14
N ARG A 58 -0.30 -0.12 -16.47
CA ARG A 58 -0.97 -1.03 -17.42
C ARG A 58 -0.14 -2.30 -17.60
N GLY A 59 -0.61 -3.41 -17.04
CA GLY A 59 0.02 -4.73 -17.19
C GLY A 59 -0.11 -5.58 -15.94
N VAL A 60 0.53 -6.75 -15.95
CA VAL A 60 0.66 -7.61 -14.76
C VAL A 60 2.14 -7.75 -14.40
N HIS A 61 2.57 -7.00 -13.39
CA HIS A 61 3.98 -6.89 -12.99
C HIS A 61 4.34 -7.96 -11.94
N LEU A 62 4.37 -9.22 -12.34
CA LEU A 62 4.60 -10.38 -11.44
C LEU A 62 5.87 -10.25 -10.60
N ARG A 63 6.96 -9.72 -11.15
CA ARG A 63 8.21 -9.46 -10.40
C ARG A 63 7.98 -8.44 -9.27
N GLY A 64 7.21 -7.39 -9.52
CA GLY A 64 6.85 -6.38 -8.53
C GLY A 64 6.04 -6.99 -7.39
N TYR A 65 4.98 -7.73 -7.72
CA TYR A 65 4.15 -8.44 -6.73
C TYR A 65 4.95 -9.45 -5.91
N ASN A 66 5.83 -10.24 -6.54
CA ASN A 66 6.72 -11.13 -5.81
C ASN A 66 7.70 -10.35 -4.90
N GLY A 67 8.09 -9.13 -5.26
CA GLY A 67 8.90 -8.25 -4.41
C GLY A 67 8.21 -7.87 -3.10
N TYR A 68 6.93 -7.47 -3.16
CA TYR A 68 6.13 -7.22 -1.95
C TYR A 68 5.93 -8.51 -1.16
N LEU A 69 5.52 -9.58 -1.85
CA LEU A 69 5.25 -10.88 -1.26
C LEU A 69 6.47 -11.44 -0.53
N LYS A 70 7.65 -11.41 -1.15
CA LYS A 70 8.91 -11.86 -0.56
C LYS A 70 9.23 -11.14 0.74
N LYS A 71 9.07 -9.81 0.80
CA LYS A 71 9.43 -9.04 2.00
C LYS A 71 8.56 -9.44 3.20
N THR A 72 7.25 -9.57 2.99
CA THR A 72 6.31 -9.98 4.04
C THR A 72 6.44 -11.46 4.38
N ASP A 73 6.57 -12.34 3.39
CA ASP A 73 6.75 -13.78 3.58
C ASP A 73 8.05 -14.10 4.34
N ASP A 74 9.16 -13.46 3.95
CA ASP A 74 10.41 -13.55 4.70
C ASP A 74 10.20 -13.11 6.17
N PHE A 75 9.48 -12.00 6.41
CA PHE A 75 9.21 -11.53 7.77
C PHE A 75 8.43 -12.58 8.59
N ILE A 76 7.32 -13.11 8.06
CA ILE A 76 6.50 -14.11 8.76
C ILE A 76 7.30 -15.39 9.03
N LYS A 77 8.06 -15.89 8.05
CA LYS A 77 8.79 -17.16 8.17
C LYS A 77 10.05 -17.08 9.04
N THR A 78 10.67 -15.92 9.14
CA THR A 78 11.95 -15.76 9.85
C THR A 78 11.82 -15.09 11.21
N HIS A 79 10.70 -14.43 11.50
CA HIS A 79 10.50 -13.79 12.80
C HIS A 79 10.44 -14.84 13.92
N PRO A 80 11.22 -14.71 15.02
CA PRO A 80 11.33 -15.74 16.06
C PRO A 80 10.01 -16.23 16.62
N GLU A 81 9.07 -15.31 16.85
CA GLU A 81 7.74 -15.62 17.41
C GLU A 81 6.73 -16.15 16.38
N LEU A 82 7.01 -16.10 15.07
CA LEU A 82 6.09 -16.52 14.00
C LEU A 82 6.61 -17.72 13.21
N SER A 83 7.93 -17.93 13.18
CA SER A 83 8.57 -19.04 12.49
C SER A 83 7.94 -20.38 12.89
N GLY A 84 7.64 -21.21 11.89
CA GLY A 84 7.00 -22.52 12.07
C GLY A 84 5.50 -22.48 12.38
N LYS A 85 4.87 -21.31 12.53
CA LYS A 85 3.42 -21.20 12.71
C LYS A 85 2.68 -21.28 11.38
N ASN A 86 1.47 -21.82 11.40
CA ASN A 86 0.63 -21.97 10.20
C ASN A 86 -0.01 -20.62 9.80
N VAL A 87 0.74 -19.82 9.03
CA VAL A 87 0.31 -18.53 8.49
C VAL A 87 0.50 -18.55 6.98
N ARG A 88 -0.59 -18.40 6.24
CA ARG A 88 -0.53 -18.29 4.77
C ARG A 88 -0.26 -16.84 4.37
N VAL A 89 0.66 -16.63 3.43
CA VAL A 89 0.98 -15.29 2.91
C VAL A 89 0.66 -15.26 1.42
N CYS A 90 -0.28 -14.41 1.03
CA CYS A 90 -0.71 -14.25 -0.35
C CYS A 90 -0.60 -12.78 -0.79
N VAL A 91 -0.46 -12.57 -2.09
CA VAL A 91 -0.55 -11.25 -2.73
C VAL A 91 -1.69 -11.25 -3.74
N ALA A 92 -2.44 -10.16 -3.80
CA ALA A 92 -3.38 -9.92 -4.89
C ALA A 92 -2.62 -9.40 -6.12
N VAL A 93 -2.51 -10.23 -7.15
CA VAL A 93 -1.97 -9.86 -8.44
C VAL A 93 -3.08 -9.22 -9.25
N CYS A 94 -3.05 -7.90 -9.39
CA CYS A 94 -4.07 -7.14 -10.08
C CYS A 94 -3.66 -6.87 -11.53
N TYR A 95 -4.64 -6.99 -12.43
CA TYR A 95 -4.61 -6.41 -13.76
C TYR A 95 -5.64 -5.28 -13.80
N ILE A 96 -5.19 -4.06 -14.07
CA ILE A 96 -6.04 -2.86 -14.03
C ILE A 96 -6.97 -2.79 -15.26
N GLY A 97 -6.67 -3.48 -16.35
CA GLY A 97 -7.51 -3.43 -17.54
C GLY A 97 -7.35 -2.16 -18.37
N ARG A 98 -8.16 -2.07 -19.44
CA ARG A 98 -8.20 -0.93 -20.37
C ARG A 98 -9.15 0.16 -19.88
N PHE A 99 -10.21 -0.22 -19.17
CA PHE A 99 -11.31 0.67 -18.82
C PHE A 99 -11.14 1.37 -17.46
N HIS A 100 -10.41 0.75 -16.52
CA HIS A 100 -10.17 1.36 -15.22
C HIS A 100 -9.14 2.49 -15.31
N ASN A 101 -9.29 3.48 -14.42
CA ASN A 101 -8.30 4.51 -14.18
C ASN A 101 -8.13 4.68 -12.67
N GLU A 102 -7.02 4.18 -12.15
CA GLU A 102 -6.74 4.16 -10.72
C GLU A 102 -6.62 5.56 -10.11
N ARG A 103 -6.09 6.53 -10.86
CA ARG A 103 -5.96 7.92 -10.40
C ARG A 103 -7.34 8.56 -10.20
N LEU A 104 -8.24 8.39 -11.16
CA LEU A 104 -9.61 8.93 -11.10
C LEU A 104 -10.45 8.20 -10.04
N ALA A 105 -10.24 6.89 -9.87
CA ALA A 105 -10.90 6.11 -8.83
C ALA A 105 -10.49 6.58 -7.42
N ARG A 106 -9.20 6.88 -7.20
CA ARG A 106 -8.72 7.45 -5.93
C ARG A 106 -9.21 8.87 -5.72
N GLU A 107 -9.13 9.71 -6.75
CA GLU A 107 -9.62 11.08 -6.73
C GLU A 107 -11.10 11.16 -6.33
N LYS A 108 -11.94 10.36 -6.97
CA LYS A 108 -13.35 10.25 -6.62
C LYS A 108 -13.54 9.89 -5.14
N LEU A 109 -12.76 8.93 -4.61
CA LEU A 109 -12.87 8.54 -3.21
C LEU A 109 -12.51 9.68 -2.24
N TYR A 110 -11.56 10.54 -2.60
CA TYR A 110 -11.26 11.76 -1.83
C TYR A 110 -12.40 12.78 -1.88
N HIS A 111 -13.03 13.00 -3.03
CA HIS A 111 -14.20 13.87 -3.12
C HIS A 111 -15.40 13.31 -2.34
N GLU A 112 -15.62 12.00 -2.33
CA GLU A 112 -16.62 11.36 -1.48
C GLU A 112 -16.34 11.62 0.01
N TYR A 113 -15.08 11.52 0.42
CA TYR A 113 -14.66 11.83 1.79
C TYR A 113 -14.94 13.30 2.17
N TRP A 114 -14.68 14.24 1.24
CA TRP A 114 -14.95 15.67 1.45
C TRP A 114 -16.40 16.06 1.25
N GLN A 115 -17.28 15.12 0.89
CA GLN A 115 -18.69 15.38 0.56
C GLN A 115 -18.84 16.36 -0.62
N GLU A 116 -17.87 16.36 -1.52
CA GLU A 116 -17.85 17.19 -2.71
C GLU A 116 -18.46 16.44 -3.90
N LYS A 117 -19.15 17.18 -4.77
CA LYS A 117 -19.64 16.61 -6.03
C LYS A 117 -18.46 16.34 -6.97
N TYR A 118 -18.39 15.11 -7.47
CA TYR A 118 -17.43 14.72 -8.49
C TYR A 118 -18.16 13.96 -9.61
N SER A 119 -18.22 14.55 -10.80
CA SER A 119 -18.92 13.98 -11.95
C SER A 119 -17.96 13.16 -12.82
N LEU A 120 -18.44 12.00 -13.27
CA LEU A 120 -17.81 11.15 -14.28
C LEU A 120 -18.64 11.15 -15.58
N ASP A 121 -19.49 12.16 -15.79
CA ASP A 121 -20.58 12.07 -16.76
C ASP A 121 -20.13 12.03 -18.22
N MET A 122 -18.94 12.56 -18.50
CA MET A 122 -18.33 12.59 -19.83
C MET A 122 -17.61 11.28 -20.20
N MET A 123 -17.55 10.30 -19.29
CA MET A 123 -16.86 9.02 -19.53
C MET A 123 -17.77 7.98 -20.17
N ALA A 124 -17.18 7.13 -21.01
CA ALA A 124 -17.85 5.95 -21.55
C ALA A 124 -18.37 5.05 -20.42
N LYS A 125 -19.48 4.34 -20.68
CA LYS A 125 -20.19 3.52 -19.68
C LYS A 125 -19.26 2.50 -19.02
N GLU A 126 -18.46 1.80 -19.81
CA GLU A 126 -17.53 0.76 -19.35
C GLU A 126 -16.42 1.33 -18.47
N GLN A 127 -15.91 2.51 -18.82
CA GLN A 127 -14.90 3.21 -18.00
C GLN A 127 -15.50 3.65 -16.66
N ARG A 128 -16.71 4.23 -16.71
CA ARG A 128 -17.42 4.64 -15.50
C ARG A 128 -17.69 3.45 -14.59
N GLU A 129 -18.19 2.34 -15.12
CA GLU A 129 -18.45 1.12 -14.36
C GLU A 129 -17.18 0.60 -13.68
N GLU A 130 -16.07 0.50 -14.41
CA GLU A 130 -14.81 -0.01 -13.87
C GLU A 130 -14.15 0.95 -12.88
N ILE A 131 -14.36 2.27 -12.97
CA ILE A 131 -13.89 3.24 -11.97
C ILE A 131 -14.71 3.12 -10.67
N LEU A 132 -16.03 2.96 -10.77
CA LEU A 132 -16.93 2.90 -9.62
C LEU A 132 -16.85 1.55 -8.89
N ASN A 133 -16.87 0.46 -9.67
CA ASN A 133 -16.96 -0.92 -9.19
C ASN A 133 -15.93 -1.79 -9.93
N PRO A 134 -14.62 -1.56 -9.72
CA PRO A 134 -13.58 -2.31 -10.40
C PRO A 134 -13.70 -3.82 -10.16
N CYS A 135 -13.76 -4.60 -11.24
CA CYS A 135 -13.82 -6.06 -11.18
C CYS A 135 -12.69 -6.68 -10.35
N TYR A 136 -11.47 -6.14 -10.39
CA TYR A 136 -10.36 -6.68 -9.62
C TYR A 136 -10.59 -6.62 -8.10
N ILE A 137 -11.31 -5.61 -7.59
CA ILE A 137 -11.65 -5.53 -6.15
C ILE A 137 -12.68 -6.60 -5.81
N LYS A 138 -13.68 -6.78 -6.67
CA LYS A 138 -14.69 -7.85 -6.52
C LYS A 138 -14.04 -9.23 -6.49
N ASP A 139 -13.06 -9.48 -7.36
CA ASP A 139 -12.34 -10.75 -7.40
C ASP A 139 -11.59 -11.04 -6.09
N ILE A 140 -10.95 -10.03 -5.50
CA ILE A 140 -10.28 -10.16 -4.19
C ILE A 140 -11.32 -10.39 -3.09
N PHE A 141 -12.44 -9.67 -3.14
CA PHE A 141 -13.52 -9.81 -2.17
C PHE A 141 -14.10 -11.23 -2.15
N GLU A 142 -14.42 -11.77 -3.33
CA GLU A 142 -14.97 -13.12 -3.48
C GLU A 142 -14.00 -14.20 -2.98
N GLN A 143 -12.69 -14.02 -3.19
CA GLN A 143 -11.66 -14.97 -2.77
C GLN A 143 -11.31 -14.88 -1.28
N ALA A 144 -11.23 -13.68 -0.71
CA ALA A 144 -10.64 -13.48 0.62
C ALA A 144 -11.62 -13.02 1.71
N PHE A 145 -12.74 -12.37 1.36
CA PHE A 145 -13.68 -11.76 2.32
C PHE A 145 -15.01 -12.48 2.37
N LEU A 146 -15.62 -12.77 1.21
CA LEU A 146 -16.96 -13.35 1.14
C LEU A 146 -17.09 -14.67 1.94
N PRO A 147 -16.15 -15.63 1.85
CA PRO A 147 -16.22 -16.86 2.63
C PRO A 147 -16.12 -16.65 4.15
N ARG A 148 -15.60 -15.49 4.58
CA ARG A 148 -15.43 -15.16 6.00
C ARG A 148 -16.69 -14.59 6.64
N ILE A 149 -17.63 -14.10 5.85
CA ILE A 149 -18.90 -13.52 6.33
C ILE A 149 -20.14 -14.27 5.85
N SER A 150 -19.97 -15.28 4.99
CA SER A 150 -21.10 -15.97 4.37
C SER A 150 -20.77 -17.40 3.98
N ARG A 151 -21.81 -18.19 3.72
CA ARG A 151 -21.73 -19.54 3.14
C ARG A 151 -22.62 -19.65 1.90
N ASN A 152 -22.59 -20.80 1.24
CA ASN A 152 -23.39 -21.09 0.03
C ASN A 152 -23.18 -20.04 -1.07
N GLY A 153 -21.93 -19.64 -1.29
CA GLY A 153 -21.55 -18.67 -2.32
C GLY A 153 -22.06 -17.25 -2.06
N GLY A 154 -22.22 -16.84 -0.80
CA GLY A 154 -22.67 -15.49 -0.47
C GLY A 154 -24.19 -15.32 -0.41
N LYS A 155 -24.93 -16.42 -0.25
CA LYS A 155 -26.40 -16.43 -0.12
C LYS A 155 -26.87 -16.44 1.33
N GLU A 156 -26.06 -16.99 2.24
CA GLU A 156 -26.42 -17.12 3.65
C GLU A 156 -25.36 -16.49 4.55
N ARG A 157 -25.81 -15.77 5.57
CA ARG A 157 -24.94 -15.18 6.59
C ARG A 157 -24.33 -16.24 7.50
N LEU A 158 -23.12 -15.98 8.01
CA LEU A 158 -22.58 -16.70 9.16
C LEU A 158 -23.09 -16.07 10.47
N PRO A 159 -23.06 -16.79 11.61
CA PRO A 159 -23.22 -16.15 12.92
C PRO A 159 -22.19 -15.03 13.11
N ALA A 160 -22.59 -13.90 13.72
CA ALA A 160 -21.73 -12.73 13.86
C ALA A 160 -20.40 -13.03 14.58
N GLU A 161 -20.41 -13.89 15.60
CA GLU A 161 -19.18 -14.37 16.26
C GLU A 161 -18.25 -15.11 15.32
N GLN A 162 -18.81 -15.99 14.48
CA GLN A 162 -18.02 -16.74 13.52
C GLN A 162 -17.43 -15.82 12.45
N ALA A 163 -18.23 -14.88 11.93
CA ALA A 163 -17.76 -13.91 10.97
C ALA A 163 -16.65 -13.02 11.55
N ALA A 164 -16.81 -12.57 12.79
CA ALA A 164 -15.80 -11.79 13.50
C ALA A 164 -14.49 -12.58 13.67
N ARG A 165 -14.57 -13.86 14.07
CA ARG A 165 -13.39 -14.75 14.14
C ARG A 165 -12.72 -14.94 12.79
N ASN A 166 -13.49 -15.23 11.75
CA ASN A 166 -12.97 -15.48 10.41
C ASN A 166 -12.30 -14.23 9.82
N ILE A 167 -12.87 -13.03 10.04
CA ILE A 167 -12.27 -11.75 9.64
C ILE A 167 -11.02 -11.43 10.46
N ARG A 168 -10.98 -11.76 11.75
CA ARG A 168 -9.77 -11.60 12.57
C ARG A 168 -8.60 -12.44 12.06
N ARG A 169 -8.88 -13.57 11.40
CA ARG A 169 -7.84 -14.41 10.75
C ARG A 169 -7.28 -13.80 9.47
N LEU A 170 -7.86 -12.70 8.96
CA LEU A 170 -7.35 -11.94 7.82
C LEU A 170 -6.59 -10.69 8.28
N ASN A 171 -5.31 -10.61 7.92
CA ASN A 171 -4.46 -9.44 8.10
C ASN A 171 -4.10 -8.87 6.73
N ILE A 172 -4.18 -7.55 6.57
CA ILE A 172 -3.82 -6.91 5.30
C ILE A 172 -2.54 -6.11 5.46
N VAL A 173 -1.60 -6.31 4.53
CA VAL A 173 -0.46 -5.41 4.30
C VAL A 173 -0.68 -4.70 2.98
N ALA A 174 -0.82 -3.39 3.02
CA ALA A 174 -1.15 -2.58 1.84
C ALA A 174 -0.04 -1.56 1.51
N HIS A 175 0.10 -1.19 0.24
CA HIS A 175 1.02 -0.14 -0.19
C HIS A 175 0.38 0.76 -1.25
N CYS A 176 0.46 2.08 -1.09
CA CYS A 176 -0.06 3.06 -2.04
C CYS A 176 -1.53 2.77 -2.44
N HIS A 177 -1.76 2.41 -3.71
CA HIS A 177 -3.07 2.02 -4.24
C HIS A 177 -3.69 0.82 -3.51
N GLY A 178 -2.88 -0.06 -2.93
CA GLY A 178 -3.37 -1.16 -2.09
C GLY A 178 -4.18 -0.68 -0.89
N ALA A 179 -3.93 0.53 -0.38
CA ALA A 179 -4.73 1.11 0.70
C ALA A 179 -6.14 1.51 0.22
N TYR A 180 -6.24 2.08 -0.99
CA TYR A 180 -7.53 2.29 -1.67
C TYR A 180 -8.29 0.96 -1.82
N VAL A 181 -7.59 -0.10 -2.26
CA VAL A 181 -8.20 -1.43 -2.41
C VAL A 181 -8.71 -1.96 -1.07
N ALA A 182 -7.92 -1.85 0.00
CA ALA A 182 -8.32 -2.29 1.34
C ALA A 182 -9.59 -1.59 1.82
N LEU A 183 -9.69 -0.27 1.63
CA LEU A 183 -10.85 0.52 2.02
C LEU A 183 -12.10 0.15 1.20
N ARG A 184 -11.96 -0.09 -0.11
CA ARG A 184 -13.07 -0.55 -0.96
C ARG A 184 -13.53 -1.97 -0.60
N LEU A 185 -12.61 -2.87 -0.23
CA LEU A 185 -12.95 -4.21 0.25
C LEU A 185 -13.74 -4.15 1.57
N GLU A 186 -13.36 -3.25 2.48
CA GLU A 186 -14.11 -3.02 3.72
C GLU A 186 -15.53 -2.51 3.44
N GLN A 187 -15.67 -1.50 2.57
CA GLN A 187 -16.99 -0.98 2.17
C GLN A 187 -17.86 -2.07 1.52
N MET A 188 -17.27 -2.87 0.64
CA MET A 188 -17.95 -4.00 -0.01
C MET A 188 -18.38 -5.06 1.01
N MET A 189 -17.55 -5.33 2.02
CA MET A 189 -17.90 -6.23 3.13
C MET A 189 -19.07 -5.70 3.95
N LEU A 190 -19.05 -4.42 4.33
CA LEU A 190 -20.13 -3.78 5.09
C LEU A 190 -21.46 -3.77 4.31
N GLN A 191 -21.41 -3.50 3.01
CA GLN A 191 -22.57 -3.56 2.12
C GLN A 191 -23.09 -5.00 2.03
N LYS A 192 -22.21 -5.97 1.75
CA LYS A 192 -22.62 -7.37 1.61
C LYS A 192 -23.20 -7.94 2.90
N MET A 193 -22.66 -7.57 4.06
CA MET A 193 -23.26 -7.95 5.35
C MET A 193 -24.66 -7.32 5.53
N ALA A 194 -24.89 -6.10 5.06
CA ALA A 194 -26.23 -5.50 5.11
C ALA A 194 -27.23 -6.30 4.26
N GLU A 195 -26.84 -6.66 3.03
CA GLU A 195 -27.64 -7.49 2.11
C GLU A 195 -27.95 -8.88 2.69
N LEU A 196 -27.02 -9.45 3.46
CA LEU A 196 -27.17 -10.73 4.14
C LEU A 196 -27.97 -10.65 5.46
N GLY A 197 -28.46 -9.47 5.83
CA GLY A 197 -29.29 -9.28 7.03
C GLY A 197 -28.51 -9.17 8.35
N TYR A 198 -27.23 -8.79 8.33
CA TYR A 198 -26.52 -8.45 9.57
C TYR A 198 -27.01 -7.12 10.15
N LEU A 199 -27.29 -7.13 11.45
CA LEU A 199 -27.64 -5.93 12.20
C LEU A 199 -26.46 -4.94 12.24
N PRO A 200 -26.70 -3.62 12.36
CA PRO A 200 -25.64 -2.62 12.45
C PRO A 200 -24.59 -2.93 13.53
N ALA A 201 -25.01 -3.40 14.70
CA ALA A 201 -24.10 -3.78 15.79
C ALA A 201 -23.21 -4.99 15.44
N GLU A 202 -23.76 -5.99 14.73
CA GLU A 202 -23.01 -7.15 14.27
C GLU A 202 -21.98 -6.75 13.21
N ARG A 203 -22.38 -5.92 12.23
CA ARG A 203 -21.47 -5.39 11.20
C ARG A 203 -20.28 -4.67 11.82
N LYS A 204 -20.56 -3.79 12.79
CA LYS A 204 -19.55 -3.06 13.55
C LYS A 204 -18.63 -3.99 14.34
N LYS A 205 -19.17 -5.06 14.92
CA LYS A 205 -18.37 -6.08 15.61
C LYS A 205 -17.41 -6.80 14.67
N VAL A 206 -17.89 -7.20 13.49
CA VAL A 206 -17.09 -7.92 12.49
C VAL A 206 -16.01 -7.02 11.88
N VAL A 207 -16.37 -5.82 11.41
CA VAL A 207 -15.39 -4.91 10.75
C VAL A 207 -14.27 -4.47 11.69
N ARG A 208 -14.56 -4.32 12.99
CA ARG A 208 -13.55 -3.99 14.02
C ARG A 208 -12.52 -5.10 14.25
N GLN A 209 -12.78 -6.31 13.75
CA GLN A 209 -11.80 -7.38 13.74
C GLN A 209 -10.86 -7.31 12.53
N LEU A 210 -11.06 -6.45 11.54
CA LEU A 210 -10.15 -6.33 10.41
C LEU A 210 -8.94 -5.46 10.78
N MET A 211 -7.74 -5.93 10.45
CA MET A 211 -6.49 -5.16 10.63
C MET A 211 -5.87 -4.88 9.26
N VAL A 212 -5.55 -3.62 9.02
CA VAL A 212 -4.84 -3.16 7.82
C VAL A 212 -3.60 -2.37 8.23
N LEU A 213 -2.42 -2.92 7.95
CA LEU A 213 -1.15 -2.20 8.04
C LEU A 213 -0.79 -1.69 6.64
N ASN A 214 -0.92 -0.39 6.43
CA ASN A 214 -0.67 0.22 5.13
C ASN A 214 0.58 1.11 5.15
N TYR A 215 1.27 1.14 4.02
CA TYR A 215 2.47 1.94 3.80
C TYR A 215 2.20 2.94 2.68
N ALA A 216 2.52 4.21 2.91
CA ALA A 216 2.32 5.29 1.95
C ALA A 216 0.90 5.30 1.34
N PRO A 217 -0.18 5.28 2.14
CA PRO A 217 -1.53 5.12 1.62
C PRO A 217 -1.94 6.26 0.67
N ASP A 218 -2.54 5.88 -0.45
CA ASP A 218 -3.20 6.82 -1.37
C ASP A 218 -4.73 6.65 -1.27
N CYS A 219 -5.26 6.96 -0.09
CA CYS A 219 -6.70 6.97 0.20
C CYS A 219 -7.03 7.83 1.43
N PRO A 220 -8.29 8.29 1.59
CA PRO A 220 -8.75 8.95 2.81
C PRO A 220 -8.90 7.95 3.98
N VAL A 221 -7.81 7.69 4.70
CA VAL A 221 -7.73 6.69 5.79
C VAL A 221 -8.75 6.88 6.94
N ARG A 222 -9.37 8.06 7.06
CA ARG A 222 -10.43 8.37 8.02
C ARG A 222 -11.76 7.67 7.74
N MET A 223 -11.96 7.21 6.51
CA MET A 223 -13.18 6.50 6.13
C MET A 223 -13.25 5.06 6.66
N ALA A 224 -12.12 4.49 7.11
CA ALA A 224 -12.08 3.12 7.60
C ALA A 224 -12.73 2.97 8.98
N GLU A 225 -13.61 1.97 9.13
CA GLU A 225 -14.16 1.50 10.39
C GLU A 225 -13.31 0.40 11.05
N SER A 226 -12.44 -0.26 10.27
CA SER A 226 -11.48 -1.26 10.75
C SER A 226 -10.28 -0.64 11.49
N LEU A 227 -9.41 -1.49 12.06
CA LEU A 227 -8.11 -1.03 12.54
C LEU A 227 -7.18 -0.79 11.36
N PHE A 228 -7.33 0.38 10.75
CA PHE A 228 -6.42 0.93 9.75
C PHE A 228 -5.22 1.56 10.48
N VAL A 229 -3.99 1.17 10.13
CA VAL A 229 -2.73 1.73 10.67
C VAL A 229 -1.85 2.14 9.50
N SER A 230 -1.43 3.40 9.50
CA SER A 230 -0.73 3.98 8.35
C SER A 230 0.73 4.31 8.67
N ILE A 231 1.64 3.86 7.83
CA ILE A 231 3.08 4.12 7.92
C ILE A 231 3.47 5.09 6.81
N GLU A 232 3.96 6.27 7.20
CA GLU A 232 4.14 7.38 6.27
C GLU A 232 5.48 8.08 6.43
N SER A 233 5.98 8.62 5.33
CA SER A 233 6.99 9.67 5.34
C SER A 233 6.32 11.00 5.08
N ALA A 234 6.71 12.03 5.81
CA ALA A 234 6.32 13.40 5.49
C ALA A 234 6.92 13.85 4.16
N ALA A 235 8.08 13.30 3.76
CA ALA A 235 8.74 13.55 2.49
C ALA A 235 8.29 12.64 1.35
N ASP A 236 7.28 11.78 1.55
CA ASP A 236 6.66 11.06 0.44
C ASP A 236 5.76 12.00 -0.37
N GLU A 237 6.14 12.22 -1.62
CA GLU A 237 5.53 13.17 -2.53
C GLU A 237 4.51 12.54 -3.48
N HIS A 238 4.40 11.21 -3.47
CA HIS A 238 3.62 10.47 -4.46
C HIS A 238 2.11 10.77 -4.38
N ASN A 239 1.59 11.04 -3.18
CA ASN A 239 0.17 11.33 -3.00
C ASN A 239 -0.13 12.81 -3.25
N LYS A 240 -0.80 13.10 -4.37
CA LYS A 240 -1.24 14.46 -4.75
C LYS A 240 -2.17 15.13 -3.73
N TYR A 241 -2.84 14.35 -2.89
CA TYR A 241 -3.67 14.83 -1.78
C TYR A 241 -2.87 14.96 -0.50
N GLN A 242 -1.61 15.40 -0.64
CA GLN A 242 -0.76 15.82 0.45
C GLN A 242 -1.56 16.67 1.41
N THR A 243 -1.78 16.10 2.58
CA THR A 243 -2.57 16.79 3.56
C THR A 243 -1.79 18.02 4.05
N ARG A 244 -2.49 19.10 4.33
CA ARG A 244 -1.94 20.35 4.88
C ARG A 244 -0.89 20.18 5.98
N PHE A 245 -1.06 19.19 6.85
CA PHE A 245 -0.12 18.90 7.92
C PHE A 245 1.25 18.38 7.41
N LYS A 246 1.28 17.54 6.37
CA LYS A 246 2.53 17.08 5.76
C LYS A 246 3.32 18.25 5.20
N GLU A 247 2.64 19.11 4.46
CA GLU A 247 3.20 20.34 3.89
C GLU A 247 3.77 21.26 4.98
N TYR A 248 3.03 21.43 6.07
CA TYR A 248 3.51 22.17 7.24
C TYR A 248 4.80 21.58 7.84
N LEU A 249 4.89 20.25 7.94
CA LEU A 249 6.10 19.59 8.43
C LEU A 249 7.30 19.81 7.50
N GLN A 250 7.06 19.83 6.18
CA GLN A 250 8.10 20.08 5.19
C GLN A 250 8.59 21.54 5.19
N MET A 251 7.71 22.53 5.42
CA MET A 251 8.07 23.96 5.50
C MET A 251 9.18 24.27 6.50
N LYS A 252 9.32 23.46 7.54
CA LYS A 252 10.22 23.73 8.67
C LYS A 252 11.48 22.88 8.63
N ALA A 253 11.57 21.87 7.75
CA ALA A 253 12.71 20.95 7.60
C ALA A 253 13.40 20.58 8.94
N LEU A 254 12.61 20.23 9.95
CA LEU A 254 13.11 19.75 11.24
C LEU A 254 12.95 18.23 11.30
N ASP A 255 14.03 17.51 11.59
CA ASP A 255 13.94 16.09 11.96
C ASP A 255 13.14 15.98 13.27
N PHE A 256 11.93 15.44 13.16
CA PHE A 256 11.03 15.24 14.29
C PHE A 256 11.04 13.79 14.79
N GLY A 257 11.88 12.91 14.26
CA GLY A 257 11.84 11.48 14.53
C GLY A 257 10.49 10.88 14.11
N MET A 258 9.93 9.97 14.91
CA MET A 258 8.61 9.41 14.67
C MET A 258 7.53 10.12 15.50
N LEU A 259 6.36 10.30 14.89
CA LEU A 259 5.16 10.85 15.50
C LEU A 259 3.96 9.95 15.24
N ARG A 260 2.96 10.06 16.12
CA ARG A 260 1.67 9.36 16.00
C ARG A 260 0.54 10.37 15.96
N LEU A 261 -0.37 10.23 15.00
CA LEU A 261 -1.50 11.14 14.77
C LEU A 261 -2.83 10.37 14.81
N PRO A 262 -3.45 10.21 15.98
CA PRO A 262 -4.76 9.56 16.06
C PRO A 262 -5.90 10.46 15.58
N GLU A 263 -5.76 11.79 15.74
CA GLU A 263 -6.73 12.79 15.25
C GLU A 263 -6.88 12.75 13.72
N ARG A 264 -5.94 12.11 13.02
CA ARG A 264 -5.98 11.93 11.57
C ARG A 264 -6.78 10.73 11.10
N GLY A 265 -7.40 9.98 12.02
CA GLY A 265 -8.04 8.69 11.75
C GLY A 265 -7.02 7.65 11.28
N GLY A 266 -7.35 6.36 11.39
CA GLY A 266 -6.50 5.30 10.85
C GLY A 266 -5.07 5.19 11.44
N ASN A 267 -4.87 5.62 12.70
CA ASN A 267 -3.64 5.43 13.48
C ASN A 267 -2.34 5.68 12.68
N VAL A 268 -2.14 6.92 12.21
CA VAL A 268 -0.95 7.28 11.41
C VAL A 268 0.30 7.33 12.27
N LEU A 269 1.34 6.60 11.85
CA LEU A 269 2.71 6.69 12.32
C LEU A 269 3.56 7.30 11.19
N MET A 270 4.27 8.40 11.48
CA MET A 270 4.98 9.15 10.45
C MET A 270 6.38 9.54 10.89
N CYS A 271 7.32 9.56 9.94
CA CYS A 271 8.66 10.12 10.11
C CYS A 271 8.89 11.29 9.17
N THR A 272 9.97 12.05 9.37
CA THR A 272 10.33 13.17 8.49
C THR A 272 10.74 12.68 7.11
N LYS A 273 11.70 11.75 7.09
CA LYS A 273 12.24 11.09 5.91
C LYS A 273 12.59 9.65 6.25
N VAL A 274 12.52 8.77 5.26
CA VAL A 274 12.94 7.37 5.38
C VAL A 274 14.46 7.27 5.41
N ASP A 275 15.13 7.97 4.50
CA ASP A 275 16.59 8.03 4.50
C ASP A 275 17.13 9.19 5.34
N LYS A 276 18.42 9.12 5.69
CA LYS A 276 19.10 10.14 6.49
C LYS A 276 19.44 11.42 5.70
N SER A 277 19.18 11.51 4.40
CA SER A 277 19.68 12.63 3.58
C SER A 277 19.05 13.97 3.94
N GLY A 278 19.91 14.97 4.15
CA GLY A 278 19.49 16.31 4.60
C GLY A 278 18.93 16.36 6.03
N ILE A 279 19.09 15.29 6.82
CA ILE A 279 18.77 15.24 8.25
C ILE A 279 19.91 14.58 9.03
N GLU A 280 19.88 14.68 10.37
CA GLU A 280 20.89 14.04 11.24
C GLU A 280 22.35 14.36 10.90
N GLY A 281 22.63 15.57 10.39
CA GLY A 281 23.96 16.00 10.00
C GLY A 281 24.47 15.45 8.66
N ASN A 282 23.61 14.76 7.90
CA ASN A 282 23.97 14.26 6.57
C ASN A 282 23.66 15.32 5.51
N PRO A 283 24.51 15.49 4.49
CA PRO A 283 24.25 16.43 3.41
C PRO A 283 22.96 16.06 2.66
N PRO A 284 22.23 17.04 2.10
CA PRO A 284 21.17 16.78 1.14
C PRO A 284 21.70 15.95 -0.02
N LYS A 285 20.85 15.09 -0.60
CA LYS A 285 21.19 14.38 -1.84
C LYS A 285 21.47 15.41 -2.94
N VAL A 286 22.65 15.33 -3.55
CA VAL A 286 22.91 15.98 -4.84
C VAL A 286 22.24 15.11 -5.89
N ILE A 287 21.08 15.54 -6.39
CA ILE A 287 20.51 14.94 -7.60
C ILE A 287 21.38 15.46 -8.74
N ILE A 288 22.30 14.63 -9.22
CA ILE A 288 22.98 14.88 -10.49
C ILE A 288 21.92 14.65 -11.56
N LEU A 289 21.21 15.71 -11.92
CA LEU A 289 20.55 15.76 -13.21
C LEU A 289 21.70 15.66 -14.23
N GLU A 290 21.77 14.56 -14.96
CA GLU A 290 22.56 14.56 -16.20
C GLU A 290 22.16 15.82 -16.96
N LYS A 291 23.17 16.63 -17.34
CA LYS A 291 22.94 17.92 -17.97
C LYS A 291 21.97 17.72 -19.12
N PHE A 292 20.79 18.30 -18.95
CA PHE A 292 19.75 18.40 -19.93
C PHE A 292 20.34 19.18 -21.11
N ASP A 293 20.61 18.52 -22.24
CA ASP A 293 21.00 19.20 -23.46
C ASP A 293 19.73 19.52 -24.26
N PRO A 294 19.27 20.80 -24.26
CA PRO A 294 18.05 21.19 -24.94
C PRO A 294 18.10 20.96 -26.47
N GLU A 295 19.27 20.79 -27.09
CA GLU A 295 19.35 20.52 -28.53
C GLU A 295 18.94 19.08 -28.90
N ILE A 296 19.16 18.11 -28.01
CA ILE A 296 18.85 16.69 -28.28
C ILE A 296 17.32 16.46 -28.34
N PHE A 297 16.54 17.22 -27.58
CA PHE A 297 15.07 17.07 -27.56
C PHE A 297 14.41 17.61 -28.84
N PHE A 298 14.91 18.71 -29.39
CA PHE A 298 14.34 19.31 -30.61
C PHE A 298 14.60 18.45 -31.86
N PHE A 299 15.72 17.74 -31.96
CA PHE A 299 16.00 16.85 -33.09
C PHE A 299 15.38 15.44 -32.95
N ALA A 300 15.15 14.94 -31.73
CA ALA A 300 14.51 13.64 -31.51
C ALA A 300 13.00 13.65 -31.82
N ALA A 301 12.33 14.79 -31.67
CA ALA A 301 10.92 14.96 -32.05
C ALA A 301 10.73 15.04 -33.58
N ALA A 302 11.73 15.51 -34.32
CA ALA A 302 11.68 15.66 -35.77
C ALA A 302 11.97 14.36 -36.56
N LYS A 303 12.78 13.43 -36.01
CA LYS A 303 13.12 12.16 -36.67
C LYS A 303 12.08 11.03 -36.52
N ARG A 304 10.99 11.23 -35.77
CA ARG A 304 9.89 10.24 -35.67
C ARG A 304 8.84 10.33 -36.78
N ARG A 305 9.12 11.05 -37.86
CA ARG A 305 8.35 10.97 -39.10
C ARG A 305 9.30 10.63 -40.26
N HIS A 306 9.11 9.42 -40.77
CA HIS A 306 9.77 8.79 -41.94
C HIS A 306 11.24 8.35 -41.79
N ASN A 307 11.46 7.05 -41.56
CA ASN A 307 12.02 6.14 -42.59
C ASN A 307 11.93 4.65 -42.16
N PRO A 308 11.68 3.68 -43.06
CA PRO A 308 11.48 2.27 -42.69
C PRO A 308 12.75 1.39 -42.66
N ASP A 309 13.94 1.91 -42.98
CA ASP A 309 15.15 1.12 -43.08
C ASP A 309 16.27 1.72 -42.24
N ASP A 310 16.67 1.05 -41.16
CA ASP A 310 17.99 1.18 -40.54
C ASP A 310 18.24 -0.06 -39.63
N LYS A 311 18.67 -1.15 -40.28
CA LYS A 311 19.25 -2.34 -39.64
C LYS A 311 20.75 -2.12 -39.43
N GLU A 312 21.14 -1.20 -38.56
CA GLU A 312 22.57 -1.07 -38.22
C GLU A 312 22.74 -0.27 -36.92
N ASN A 313 22.49 -0.92 -35.77
CA ASN A 313 22.89 -0.39 -34.44
C ASN A 313 22.87 -1.47 -33.33
N ALA A 314 23.11 -2.74 -33.68
CA ALA A 314 23.07 -3.84 -32.72
C ALA A 314 24.43 -4.21 -32.11
N GLU A 315 25.52 -3.54 -32.50
CA GLU A 315 26.89 -3.88 -32.07
C GLU A 315 27.50 -2.89 -31.06
N ASN A 316 27.07 -1.63 -31.01
CA ASN A 316 27.57 -0.65 -30.03
C ASN A 316 26.95 -0.76 -28.62
N ASP A 317 25.83 -1.48 -28.46
CA ASP A 317 25.21 -1.73 -27.15
C ASP A 317 25.94 -2.81 -26.33
N LYS A 318 26.85 -3.59 -26.95
CA LYS A 318 27.59 -4.65 -26.25
C LYS A 318 28.87 -4.15 -25.55
N GLU A 319 29.49 -3.07 -26.03
CA GLU A 319 30.71 -2.53 -25.39
C GLU A 319 30.41 -1.70 -24.14
N ASN A 320 29.26 -1.02 -24.06
CA ASN A 320 28.87 -0.25 -22.88
C ASN A 320 28.38 -1.13 -21.70
N LEU A 321 28.01 -2.39 -21.95
CA LEU A 321 27.60 -3.34 -20.90
C LEU A 321 28.77 -4.05 -20.21
N GLN A 322 30.01 -3.88 -20.67
CA GLN A 322 31.18 -4.55 -20.09
C GLN A 322 32.03 -3.68 -19.15
N ARG A 323 31.84 -2.35 -19.11
CA ARG A 323 32.62 -1.46 -18.23
C ARG A 323 32.08 -1.28 -16.81
N ASP A 324 30.88 -1.76 -16.51
CA ASP A 324 30.22 -1.56 -15.20
C ASP A 324 30.37 -2.74 -14.23
N LYS A 325 31.38 -3.60 -14.44
CA LYS A 325 31.81 -4.65 -13.47
C LYS A 325 32.88 -4.15 -12.49
N GLY A 326 32.80 -2.87 -12.12
CA GLY A 326 33.61 -2.23 -11.09
C GLY A 326 32.93 -2.29 -9.73
N ASN A 327 33.59 -2.95 -8.79
CA ASN A 327 33.17 -3.30 -7.43
C ASN A 327 32.79 -2.09 -6.55
N THR A 328 31.59 -1.52 -6.72
CA THR A 328 30.97 -0.61 -5.73
C THR A 328 29.65 -1.21 -5.27
N GLN A 329 29.57 -1.56 -3.99
CA GLN A 329 28.28 -1.74 -3.32
C GLN A 329 27.53 -0.40 -3.41
N LYS A 330 26.74 -0.19 -4.47
CA LYS A 330 25.79 0.92 -4.53
C LYS A 330 24.87 0.75 -3.32
N GLU A 331 25.06 1.56 -2.29
CA GLU A 331 24.16 1.60 -1.14
C GLU A 331 22.73 1.71 -1.68
N LYS A 332 21.87 0.76 -1.32
CA LYS A 332 20.50 0.74 -1.82
C LYS A 332 19.81 2.01 -1.34
N VAL A 333 19.52 2.91 -2.28
CA VAL A 333 18.77 4.12 -2.00
C VAL A 333 17.39 3.71 -1.50
N LEU A 334 17.03 4.15 -0.29
CA LEU A 334 15.67 3.97 0.22
C LEU A 334 14.81 5.08 -0.36
N GLY A 335 13.78 4.70 -1.12
CA GLY A 335 12.75 5.64 -1.55
C GLY A 335 11.76 5.92 -0.41
N GLU A 336 11.34 7.18 -0.28
CA GLU A 336 10.31 7.61 0.65
C GLU A 336 9.00 6.82 0.43
N HIS A 337 8.62 6.67 -0.84
CA HIS A 337 7.40 5.99 -1.24
C HIS A 337 7.51 4.45 -1.15
N GLU A 338 8.68 3.87 -1.40
CA GLU A 338 8.87 2.41 -1.52
C GLU A 338 9.08 1.69 -0.17
N PHE A 339 9.05 2.45 0.92
CA PHE A 339 9.31 1.95 2.25
C PHE A 339 8.21 0.99 2.72
N LEU A 340 8.62 -0.25 3.06
CA LEU A 340 7.77 -1.28 3.67
C LEU A 340 8.23 -1.68 5.07
N GLY A 341 9.30 -1.07 5.58
CA GLY A 341 9.73 -1.23 6.97
C GLY A 341 10.20 -2.62 7.44
N PHE A 342 10.16 -3.69 6.65
CA PHE A 342 10.46 -5.04 7.17
C PHE A 342 11.94 -5.30 7.53
N LYS A 343 12.90 -4.76 6.77
CA LYS A 343 14.34 -4.97 6.98
C LYS A 343 15.06 -3.66 7.26
N LYS A 344 15.95 -3.64 8.25
CA LYS A 344 16.75 -2.46 8.57
C LYS A 344 17.73 -2.18 7.43
N ALA A 345 17.96 -0.90 7.14
CA ALA A 345 18.99 -0.46 6.21
C ALA A 345 19.88 0.60 6.88
N SER A 346 21.15 0.65 6.49
CA SER A 346 22.20 1.47 7.11
C SER A 346 21.88 2.97 7.09
N ASN A 347 21.26 3.41 6.01
CA ASN A 347 20.88 4.79 5.73
C ASN A 347 19.49 5.20 6.23
N MET A 348 18.79 4.37 7.02
CA MET A 348 17.47 4.73 7.60
C MET A 348 17.59 5.81 8.69
N SER A 349 16.78 6.86 8.61
CA SER A 349 16.68 7.87 9.67
C SER A 349 16.26 7.25 11.01
N LYS A 350 16.52 7.93 12.12
CA LYS A 350 16.06 7.55 13.46
C LYS A 350 14.54 7.38 13.48
N GLY A 351 13.81 8.30 12.85
CA GLY A 351 12.36 8.20 12.71
C GLY A 351 11.94 6.95 11.92
N ALA A 352 12.61 6.64 10.82
CA ALA A 352 12.31 5.46 10.01
C ALA A 352 12.63 4.14 10.72
N GLN A 353 13.70 4.12 11.54
CA GLN A 353 14.03 2.97 12.38
C GLN A 353 12.94 2.71 13.44
N GLU A 354 12.41 3.76 14.06
CA GLU A 354 11.28 3.65 14.99
C GLU A 354 10.01 3.19 14.26
N LEU A 355 9.70 3.73 13.09
CA LEU A 355 8.57 3.28 12.27
C LEU A 355 8.66 1.79 11.93
N GLN A 356 9.83 1.35 11.49
CA GLN A 356 10.09 -0.07 11.21
C GLN A 356 9.80 -0.94 12.43
N LEU A 357 10.34 -0.57 13.60
CA LEU A 357 10.14 -1.33 14.83
C LEU A 357 8.65 -1.48 15.15
N PHE A 358 7.92 -0.35 15.17
CA PHE A 358 6.51 -0.35 15.51
C PHE A 358 5.65 -1.05 14.45
N ALA A 359 5.92 -0.87 13.16
CA ALA A 359 5.20 -1.55 12.09
C ALA A 359 5.38 -3.08 12.14
N ASN A 360 6.61 -3.54 12.37
CA ASN A 360 6.91 -4.96 12.54
C ASN A 360 6.19 -5.55 13.75
N ASN A 361 6.21 -4.85 14.89
CA ASN A 361 5.48 -5.27 16.09
C ASN A 361 3.97 -5.36 15.82
N ILE A 362 3.39 -4.37 15.14
CA ILE A 362 1.96 -4.35 14.82
C ILE A 362 1.57 -5.56 13.98
N LEU A 363 2.29 -5.85 12.89
CA LEU A 363 2.00 -7.02 12.06
C LEU A 363 2.18 -8.31 12.86
N LYS A 364 3.30 -8.46 13.57
CA LYS A 364 3.61 -9.63 14.40
C LYS A 364 2.50 -9.92 15.40
N ASN A 365 2.16 -8.94 16.25
CA ASN A 365 1.19 -9.10 17.32
C ASN A 365 -0.23 -9.30 16.78
N ALA A 366 -0.57 -8.71 15.63
CA ALA A 366 -1.86 -8.95 14.99
C ALA A 366 -1.98 -10.38 14.43
N VAL A 367 -0.90 -10.93 13.86
CA VAL A 367 -0.85 -12.32 13.39
C VAL A 367 -0.89 -13.29 14.56
N LEU A 368 -0.15 -13.05 15.64
CA LEU A 368 -0.24 -13.85 16.87
C LEU A 368 -1.66 -13.87 17.43
N ASN A 369 -2.34 -12.71 17.44
CA ASN A 369 -3.74 -12.62 17.83
C ASN A 369 -4.69 -13.39 16.89
N SER A 370 -4.42 -13.40 15.58
CA SER A 370 -5.17 -14.21 14.61
C SER A 370 -5.01 -15.71 14.86
N LEU A 371 -3.82 -16.16 15.24
CA LEU A 371 -3.55 -17.56 15.54
C LEU A 371 -4.27 -18.05 16.81
N CYS A 372 -4.51 -17.16 17.78
CA CYS A 372 -5.33 -17.45 18.96
C CYS A 372 -6.84 -17.58 18.67
N GLN A 373 -7.32 -17.28 17.45
CA GLN A 373 -8.74 -17.42 17.11
C GLN A 373 -9.20 -18.88 16.99
N ASN A 374 -8.27 -19.84 17.09
CA ASN A 374 -8.55 -21.27 17.15
C ASN A 374 -8.88 -21.74 18.58
N ASP A 375 -8.59 -20.92 19.59
CA ASP A 375 -8.86 -21.24 20.98
C ASP A 375 -10.33 -20.95 21.33
N ALA A 376 -10.86 -21.63 22.36
CA ALA A 376 -12.25 -21.47 22.83
C ALA A 376 -12.61 -20.03 23.25
N SER A 377 -11.60 -19.17 23.47
CA SER A 377 -11.78 -17.74 23.77
C SER A 377 -11.38 -16.89 22.57
N ALA A 378 -12.34 -16.56 21.70
CA ALA A 378 -12.13 -15.60 20.62
C ALA A 378 -11.60 -14.28 21.18
N LYS A 379 -10.38 -13.89 20.80
CA LYS A 379 -9.75 -12.66 21.32
C LYS A 379 -10.07 -11.50 20.38
N ALA A 380 -10.65 -10.43 20.92
CA ALA A 380 -10.81 -9.20 20.16
C ALA A 380 -9.45 -8.67 19.68
N LEU A 381 -9.43 -8.03 18.51
CA LEU A 381 -8.28 -7.28 18.01
C LEU A 381 -7.84 -6.22 19.05
N PRO A 382 -6.58 -6.27 19.54
CA PRO A 382 -6.09 -5.28 20.49
C PRO A 382 -5.97 -3.88 19.87
N THR A 383 -5.87 -2.87 20.72
CA THR A 383 -5.58 -1.50 20.27
C THR A 383 -4.21 -1.40 19.60
N VAL A 384 -4.01 -0.42 18.72
CA VAL A 384 -2.70 -0.20 18.05
C VAL A 384 -1.55 -0.06 19.06
N LYS A 385 -1.80 0.51 20.24
CA LYS A 385 -0.77 0.68 21.28
C LYS A 385 -0.27 -0.67 21.79
N ILE A 386 -1.20 -1.62 22.02
CA ILE A 386 -0.88 -2.98 22.46
C ILE A 386 -0.18 -3.74 21.34
N LEU A 387 -0.66 -3.60 20.10
CA LEU A 387 -0.02 -4.24 18.94
C LEU A 387 1.40 -3.71 18.70
N ALA A 388 1.66 -2.43 18.93
CA ALA A 388 2.95 -1.81 18.65
C ALA A 388 4.03 -2.07 19.72
N CYS A 389 3.66 -2.42 20.95
CA CYS A 389 4.58 -2.38 22.10
C CYS A 389 4.65 -3.71 22.86
N ASP A 390 5.85 -4.28 22.92
CA ASP A 390 6.17 -5.49 23.70
C ASP A 390 6.87 -5.15 25.03
N THR A 391 7.49 -3.96 25.14
CA THR A 391 8.29 -3.56 26.33
C THR A 391 7.89 -2.19 26.86
N SER A 392 8.11 -1.95 28.16
CA SER A 392 7.86 -0.65 28.79
C SER A 392 8.59 0.51 28.08
N LYS A 393 9.80 0.27 27.54
CA LYS A 393 10.55 1.25 26.75
C LYS A 393 9.83 1.61 25.45
N GLN A 394 9.28 0.61 24.75
CA GLN A 394 8.47 0.83 23.55
C GLN A 394 7.17 1.57 23.89
N TYR A 395 6.49 1.22 24.98
CA TYR A 395 5.30 1.94 25.45
C TYR A 395 5.58 3.42 25.74
N ALA A 396 6.72 3.73 26.36
CA ALA A 396 7.15 5.09 26.62
C ALA A 396 7.46 5.84 25.31
N ALA A 397 8.17 5.21 24.37
CA ALA A 397 8.47 5.79 23.05
C ALA A 397 7.21 6.06 22.23
N PHE A 398 6.28 5.10 22.18
CA PHE A 398 5.00 5.24 21.48
C PHE A 398 4.13 6.35 22.07
N SER A 399 4.16 6.51 23.40
CA SER A 399 3.46 7.62 24.08
C SER A 399 4.11 8.98 23.79
N ARG A 400 5.44 9.06 23.75
CA ARG A 400 6.16 10.29 23.34
C ARG A 400 5.85 10.69 21.90
N ALA A 401 5.75 9.72 20.99
CA ALA A 401 5.38 9.97 19.60
C ALA A 401 3.96 10.54 19.46
N TYR A 402 3.02 10.10 20.30
CA TYR A 402 1.68 10.68 20.39
C TYR A 402 1.72 12.15 20.83
N LEU A 403 2.42 12.43 21.95
CA LEU A 403 2.52 13.81 22.47
C LEU A 403 3.18 14.74 21.45
N LYS A 404 4.23 14.28 20.78
CA LYS A 404 4.91 15.03 19.72
C LYS A 404 3.99 15.30 18.53
N GLY A 405 3.25 14.28 18.08
CA GLY A 405 2.27 14.42 17.01
C GLY A 405 1.20 15.47 17.33
N TRP A 406 0.65 15.41 18.56
CA TRP A 406 -0.31 16.40 19.05
C TRP A 406 0.28 17.81 19.08
N GLN A 407 1.47 18.00 19.65
CA GLN A 407 2.14 19.31 19.71
C GLN A 407 2.37 19.92 18.32
N LEU A 408 2.88 19.12 17.37
CA LEU A 408 3.12 19.58 16.00
C LEU A 408 1.82 19.89 15.27
N HIS A 409 0.78 19.06 15.46
CA HIS A 409 -0.54 19.30 14.88
C HIS A 409 -1.13 20.62 15.39
N THR A 410 -1.10 20.86 16.71
CA THR A 410 -1.53 22.12 17.32
C THR A 410 -0.77 23.31 16.76
N ARG A 411 0.56 23.22 16.62
CA ARG A 411 1.37 24.28 15.98
C ARG A 411 0.98 24.52 14.53
N CYS A 412 0.67 23.48 13.75
CA CYS A 412 0.18 23.61 12.39
C CYS A 412 -1.15 24.39 12.35
N VAL A 413 -2.07 24.11 13.27
CA VAL A 413 -3.36 24.81 13.36
C VAL A 413 -3.17 26.30 13.61
N PHE A 414 -2.26 26.67 14.53
CA PHE A 414 -1.98 28.07 14.88
C PHE A 414 -0.94 28.76 13.98
N THR A 415 -0.41 28.08 12.95
CA THR A 415 0.54 28.69 12.00
C THR A 415 -0.19 29.71 11.11
N ASN A 416 0.53 30.73 10.64
CA ASN A 416 -0.03 31.68 9.67
C ASN A 416 -0.60 30.93 8.45
N GLN A 417 -1.92 30.98 8.32
CA GLN A 417 -2.68 30.17 7.39
C GLN A 417 -2.46 30.62 5.93
N GLN A 418 -2.26 31.92 5.69
CA GLN A 418 -1.96 32.46 4.36
C GLN A 418 -0.56 32.05 3.90
N LYS A 419 0.43 32.12 4.80
CA LYS A 419 1.80 31.67 4.49
C LYS A 419 1.85 30.18 4.16
N LEU A 420 1.15 29.36 4.94
CA LEU A 420 1.05 27.93 4.68
C LEU A 420 0.33 27.63 3.36
N LYS A 421 -0.78 28.31 3.04
CA LYS A 421 -1.47 28.16 1.75
C LYS A 421 -0.56 28.56 0.57
N SER A 422 0.19 29.66 0.70
CA SER A 422 1.10 30.13 -0.34
C SER A 422 2.25 29.14 -0.57
N PHE A 423 2.80 28.59 0.51
CA PHE A 423 3.79 27.52 0.41
C PHE A 423 3.22 26.28 -0.27
N ILE A 424 2.05 25.79 0.16
CA ILE A 424 1.39 24.62 -0.44
C ILE A 424 1.16 24.83 -1.93
N TRP A 425 0.62 25.99 -2.30
CA TRP A 425 0.40 26.33 -3.70
C TRP A 425 1.70 26.24 -4.49
N HIS A 426 2.75 26.98 -4.10
CA HIS A 426 4.04 26.97 -4.78
C HIS A 426 4.67 25.58 -4.83
N HIS A 427 4.66 24.88 -3.69
CA HIS A 427 5.27 23.57 -3.54
C HIS A 427 4.57 22.51 -4.40
N GLN A 428 3.25 22.59 -4.56
CA GLN A 428 2.47 21.65 -5.38
C GLN A 428 2.42 22.05 -6.86
N THR A 429 2.33 23.33 -7.21
CA THR A 429 2.24 23.78 -8.61
C THR A 429 3.57 23.72 -9.34
N CYS A 430 4.69 24.07 -8.69
CA CYS A 430 6.02 23.92 -9.29
C CYS A 430 6.41 22.46 -9.56
N ARG A 431 5.62 21.48 -9.08
CA ARG A 431 5.80 20.05 -9.39
C ARG A 431 4.99 19.58 -10.58
N ILE A 432 3.91 20.28 -10.95
CA ILE A 432 3.03 19.87 -12.06
C ILE A 432 3.72 20.10 -13.42
N GLU A 433 4.72 20.98 -13.50
CA GLU A 433 5.43 21.30 -14.75
C GLU A 433 6.40 20.20 -15.25
N LEU A 434 6.53 19.05 -14.57
CA LEU A 434 7.47 17.99 -14.96
C LEU A 434 6.82 16.67 -15.42
N ASP A 435 5.49 16.54 -15.39
CA ASP A 435 4.76 15.33 -15.79
C ASP A 435 3.79 15.58 -16.98
N GLY A 436 4.25 16.36 -17.97
CA GLY A 436 3.54 16.62 -19.23
C GLY A 436 3.85 15.62 -20.33
#